data_AF-A0A951PSC8-F1
#
_entry.id   AF-A0A951PSC8-F1
#
_cell.length_a   1.000
_cell.length_b   1.000
_cell.length_c   1.000
_cell.angle_alpha   90.00
_cell.angle_beta   90.00
_cell.angle_gamma   90.00
#
_symmetry.space_group_name_H-M   'P 1'
#
loop_
_entity.id
_entity.type
_entity.pdbx_description
1 polymer ?
#
loop_
_entity_poly.entity_id
_entity_poly.type
_entity_poly.pdbx_seq_one_letter_code
_entity_poly.pdbx_strand_id
1 'polypeptide(L)'
;MTSESKGKLEILKAAADISDWGYGRWTYEQWEIFNEHYWDGSLEPGGIFWGLTAHGQSLGSYESWRNAITLHKALVEPASNAWGRGKLLGKKFAADVLLHEMIHQALFQQGKVCPESHNCEAWCDEINRLIPLMGIETSLIARPVKQRRIKVESVGVDGKLSTKSKVTWEPRPGFMSRLTIANFPHSLRSHSYYEKPAVQLGKKSGLLVDSDHCS
;
A
#
# COMPACT_ATOMS: atom_id res chain seq x y z
N MET A 1 -9.82 -19.46 -8.80
CA MET A 1 -11.16 -18.91 -8.50
C MET A 1 -12.28 -19.78 -9.11
N THR A 2 -13.32 -20.10 -8.33
CA THR A 2 -14.46 -20.92 -8.79
C THR A 2 -15.39 -20.12 -9.73
N SER A 3 -16.27 -20.80 -10.47
CA SER A 3 -17.28 -20.12 -11.30
C SER A 3 -18.22 -19.24 -10.47
N GLU A 4 -18.57 -19.68 -9.25
CA GLU A 4 -19.41 -18.92 -8.33
C GLU A 4 -18.71 -17.64 -7.86
N SER A 5 -17.44 -17.77 -7.45
CA SER A 5 -16.63 -16.63 -7.01
C SER A 5 -16.43 -15.61 -8.14
N LYS A 6 -16.27 -16.06 -9.39
CA LYS A 6 -16.24 -15.17 -10.58
C LYS A 6 -17.55 -14.43 -10.78
N GLY A 7 -18.68 -15.12 -10.71
CA GLY A 7 -20.01 -14.49 -10.82
C GLY A 7 -20.23 -13.43 -9.74
N LYS A 8 -19.83 -13.74 -8.50
CA LYS A 8 -19.86 -12.79 -7.38
C LYS A 8 -18.98 -11.56 -7.62
N LEU A 9 -17.76 -11.75 -8.14
CA LEU A 9 -16.84 -10.65 -8.45
C LEU A 9 -17.43 -9.69 -9.49
N GLU A 10 -18.09 -10.19 -10.54
CA GLU A 10 -18.70 -9.34 -11.57
C GLU A 10 -19.86 -8.50 -11.01
N ILE A 11 -20.68 -9.06 -10.12
CA ILE A 11 -21.74 -8.31 -9.43
C ILE A 11 -21.12 -7.19 -8.59
N LEU A 12 -20.04 -7.49 -7.86
CA LEU A 12 -19.34 -6.51 -7.03
C LEU A 12 -18.70 -5.39 -7.87
N LYS A 13 -18.06 -5.72 -9.00
CA LYS A 13 -17.53 -4.75 -9.96
C LYS A 13 -18.64 -3.79 -10.44
N ALA A 14 -19.78 -4.34 -10.85
CA ALA A 14 -20.90 -3.53 -11.34
C ALA A 14 -21.49 -2.63 -10.26
N ALA A 15 -21.66 -3.13 -9.03
CA ALA A 15 -22.15 -2.33 -7.91
C ALA A 15 -21.19 -1.19 -7.54
N ALA A 16 -19.89 -1.45 -7.52
CA ALA A 16 -18.87 -0.47 -7.17
C ALA A 16 -18.69 0.63 -8.23
N ASP A 17 -18.90 0.28 -9.50
CA ASP A 17 -18.90 1.24 -10.61
C ASP A 17 -19.97 2.33 -10.40
N ILE A 18 -21.14 1.92 -9.90
CA ILE A 18 -22.26 2.81 -9.59
C ILE A 18 -21.97 3.66 -8.35
N SER A 19 -21.38 3.08 -7.29
CA SER A 19 -21.19 3.78 -6.02
C SER A 19 -20.07 4.83 -6.03
N ASP A 20 -18.99 4.59 -6.79
CA ASP A 20 -17.75 5.36 -6.70
C ASP A 20 -17.24 5.88 -8.05
N TRP A 21 -18.18 6.19 -8.96
CA TRP A 21 -17.98 6.93 -10.21
C TRP A 21 -16.72 6.51 -11.01
N GLY A 22 -16.54 5.21 -11.20
CA GLY A 22 -15.45 4.61 -11.99
C GLY A 22 -14.20 4.16 -11.21
N TYR A 23 -13.97 4.64 -9.98
CA TYR A 23 -12.87 4.10 -9.15
C TYR A 23 -13.23 2.75 -8.52
N GLY A 24 -14.52 2.51 -8.26
CA GLY A 24 -14.99 1.26 -7.67
C GLY A 24 -14.66 0.05 -8.57
N ARG A 25 -15.08 0.09 -9.85
CA ARG A 25 -14.73 -0.95 -10.83
C ARG A 25 -13.22 -1.16 -10.93
N TRP A 26 -12.46 -0.07 -11.12
CA TRP A 26 -11.00 -0.12 -11.19
C TRP A 26 -10.37 -0.83 -9.98
N THR A 27 -10.94 -0.63 -8.78
CA THR A 27 -10.41 -1.25 -7.56
C THR A 27 -10.61 -2.76 -7.55
N TYR A 28 -11.76 -3.24 -8.02
CA TYR A 28 -12.01 -4.68 -8.15
C TYR A 28 -11.20 -5.33 -9.27
N GLU A 29 -11.00 -4.64 -10.40
CA GLU A 29 -10.09 -5.09 -11.46
C GLU A 29 -8.66 -5.22 -10.92
N GLN A 30 -8.21 -4.24 -10.13
CA GLN A 30 -6.90 -4.29 -9.50
C GLN A 30 -6.80 -5.39 -8.44
N TRP A 31 -7.86 -5.61 -7.65
CA TRP A 31 -7.95 -6.72 -6.69
C TRP A 31 -7.86 -8.06 -7.41
N GLU A 32 -8.54 -8.23 -8.55
CA GLU A 32 -8.51 -9.45 -9.35
C GLU A 32 -7.10 -9.72 -9.89
N ILE A 33 -6.44 -8.71 -10.48
CA ILE A 33 -5.06 -8.81 -10.95
C ILE A 33 -4.13 -9.25 -9.82
N PHE A 34 -4.25 -8.65 -8.63
CA PHE A 34 -3.44 -9.04 -7.48
C PHE A 34 -3.76 -10.44 -6.98
N ASN A 35 -5.03 -10.81 -6.91
CA ASN A 35 -5.45 -12.15 -6.51
C ASN A 35 -4.87 -13.21 -7.44
N GLU A 36 -4.99 -13.02 -8.76
CA GLU A 36 -4.41 -13.91 -9.77
C GLU A 36 -2.90 -13.99 -9.66
N HIS A 37 -2.21 -12.85 -9.54
CA HIS A 37 -0.76 -12.80 -9.61
C HIS A 37 -0.05 -13.21 -8.32
N TYR A 38 -0.62 -12.87 -7.16
CA TYR A 38 0.03 -13.08 -5.86
C TYR A 38 -0.58 -14.21 -5.06
N TRP A 39 -1.80 -14.65 -5.36
CA TRP A 39 -2.51 -15.69 -4.61
C TRP A 39 -3.15 -16.76 -5.50
N ASP A 40 -2.73 -16.85 -6.78
CA ASP A 40 -3.22 -17.84 -7.75
C ASP A 40 -4.76 -17.86 -7.88
N GLY A 41 -5.40 -16.70 -7.66
CA GLY A 41 -6.85 -16.55 -7.69
C GLY A 41 -7.56 -17.33 -6.58
N SER A 42 -6.89 -17.57 -5.44
CA SER A 42 -7.44 -18.32 -4.29
C SER A 42 -8.24 -17.48 -3.31
N LEU A 43 -8.11 -16.15 -3.34
CA LEU A 43 -8.88 -15.29 -2.44
C LEU A 43 -10.33 -15.17 -2.89
N GLU A 44 -11.25 -15.22 -1.93
CA GLU A 44 -12.67 -15.01 -2.17
C GLU A 44 -13.01 -13.51 -2.16
N PRO A 45 -13.72 -13.01 -3.18
CA PRO A 45 -14.03 -11.60 -3.29
C PRO A 45 -14.95 -11.14 -2.17
N GLY A 46 -14.65 -9.96 -1.67
CA GLY A 46 -15.31 -9.28 -0.57
C GLY A 46 -15.80 -7.89 -0.98
N GLY A 47 -16.49 -7.18 -0.09
CA GLY A 47 -16.91 -5.81 -0.35
C GLY A 47 -15.71 -4.85 -0.32
N ILE A 48 -15.50 -4.05 -1.37
CA ILE A 48 -14.49 -2.99 -1.40
C ILE A 48 -15.21 -1.65 -1.52
N PHE A 49 -14.92 -0.72 -0.59
CA PHE A 49 -15.59 0.56 -0.48
C PHE A 49 -14.60 1.72 -0.44
N TRP A 50 -14.99 2.85 -1.04
CA TRP A 50 -14.28 4.12 -0.88
C TRP A 50 -14.99 5.00 0.14
N GLY A 51 -14.33 5.27 1.27
CA GLY A 51 -14.99 5.96 2.38
C GLY A 51 -14.04 6.60 3.37
N LEU A 52 -14.58 7.04 4.50
CA LEU A 52 -13.76 7.34 5.67
C LEU A 52 -13.37 6.02 6.33
N THR A 53 -12.08 5.85 6.60
CA THR A 53 -11.61 4.74 7.42
C THR A 53 -11.93 5.01 8.88
N ALA A 54 -12.10 3.94 9.68
CA ALA A 54 -12.36 4.07 11.10
C ALA A 54 -11.27 4.94 11.76
N HIS A 55 -11.69 5.93 12.55
CA HIS A 55 -10.83 6.92 13.21
C HIS A 55 -10.06 7.88 12.29
N GLY A 56 -10.24 7.86 10.97
CA GLY A 56 -9.67 8.83 10.02
C GLY A 56 -8.14 8.85 9.91
N GLN A 57 -7.46 7.86 10.51
CA GLN A 57 -6.00 7.81 10.60
C GLN A 57 -5.36 6.74 9.70
N SER A 58 -6.15 5.85 9.09
CA SER A 58 -5.62 4.81 8.20
C SER A 58 -5.95 5.09 6.73
N LEU A 59 -5.09 4.62 5.83
CA LEU A 59 -5.29 4.72 4.39
C LEU A 59 -6.25 3.64 3.87
N GLY A 60 -6.24 2.47 4.51
CA GLY A 60 -7.11 1.34 4.26
C GLY A 60 -7.52 0.66 5.56
N SER A 61 -8.45 -0.28 5.46
CA SER A 61 -8.89 -1.13 6.56
C SER A 61 -9.57 -2.39 6.02
N TYR A 62 -9.06 -3.56 6.39
CA TYR A 62 -9.76 -4.83 6.23
C TYR A 62 -10.58 -5.23 7.46
N GLU A 63 -11.81 -5.65 7.23
CA GLU A 63 -12.74 -6.14 8.24
C GLU A 63 -13.13 -7.60 7.95
N SER A 64 -12.54 -8.50 8.72
CA SER A 64 -12.65 -9.95 8.53
C SER A 64 -14.07 -10.49 8.63
N TRP A 65 -14.86 -10.02 9.60
CA TRP A 65 -16.21 -10.51 9.89
C TRP A 65 -17.20 -10.34 8.73
N ARG A 66 -16.95 -9.40 7.82
CA ARG A 66 -17.74 -9.17 6.60
C ARG A 66 -16.95 -9.38 5.31
N ASN A 67 -15.69 -9.83 5.41
CA ASN A 67 -14.74 -9.88 4.30
C ASN A 67 -14.77 -8.58 3.48
N ALA A 68 -14.47 -7.44 4.10
CA ALA A 68 -14.56 -6.14 3.43
C ALA A 68 -13.31 -5.29 3.58
N ILE A 69 -12.95 -4.56 2.52
CA ILE A 69 -11.88 -3.58 2.48
C ILE A 69 -12.49 -2.19 2.35
N THR A 70 -12.06 -1.25 3.19
CA THR A 70 -12.37 0.17 3.03
C THR A 70 -11.11 0.93 2.67
N LEU A 71 -11.11 1.67 1.57
CA LEU A 71 -10.02 2.55 1.14
C LEU A 71 -10.41 4.01 1.32
N HIS A 72 -9.47 4.85 1.77
CA HIS A 72 -9.76 6.25 1.97
C HIS A 72 -9.82 7.03 0.65
N LYS A 73 -10.90 7.81 0.42
CA LYS A 73 -11.09 8.60 -0.83
C LYS A 73 -9.93 9.52 -1.22
N ALA A 74 -9.26 10.13 -0.24
CA ALA A 74 -8.09 10.98 -0.47
C ALA A 74 -6.91 10.26 -1.15
N LEU A 75 -6.88 8.93 -1.22
CA LEU A 75 -5.87 8.20 -2.00
C LEU A 75 -5.95 8.50 -3.50
N VAL A 76 -7.15 8.71 -4.03
CA VAL A 76 -7.36 9.01 -5.47
C VAL A 76 -7.78 10.46 -5.69
N GLU A 77 -8.43 11.08 -4.71
CA GLU A 77 -8.92 12.45 -4.76
C GLU A 77 -8.49 13.23 -3.51
N PRO A 78 -7.18 13.53 -3.35
CA PRO A 78 -6.70 14.21 -2.17
C PRO A 78 -7.14 15.67 -2.13
N ALA A 79 -7.78 16.05 -1.02
CA ALA A 79 -7.87 17.46 -0.64
C ALA A 79 -6.52 17.88 -0.04
N SER A 80 -5.72 18.66 -0.77
CA SER A 80 -4.42 19.19 -0.31
C SER A 80 -3.37 18.09 -0.02
N ASN A 81 -2.48 18.33 0.95
CA ASN A 81 -1.39 17.45 1.33
C ASN A 81 -1.82 16.38 2.37
N ALA A 82 -2.82 15.57 2.01
CA ALA A 82 -3.33 14.52 2.88
C ALA A 82 -2.20 13.62 3.41
N TRP A 83 -2.09 13.50 4.74
CA TRP A 83 -1.04 12.79 5.48
C TRP A 83 0.40 13.16 5.10
N GLY A 84 0.64 14.36 4.57
CA GLY A 84 1.98 14.77 4.13
C GLY A 84 2.44 14.10 2.83
N ARG A 85 1.54 13.43 2.10
CA ARG A 85 1.85 12.54 0.96
C ARG A 85 1.25 13.00 -0.37
N GLY A 86 0.70 14.20 -0.47
CA GLY A 86 -0.16 14.63 -1.60
C GLY A 86 0.40 14.34 -3.01
N LYS A 87 1.72 14.47 -3.21
CA LYS A 87 2.38 14.20 -4.50
C LYS A 87 2.48 12.72 -4.87
N LEU A 88 2.40 11.82 -3.89
CA LEU A 88 2.49 10.36 -4.07
C LEU A 88 1.12 9.73 -4.31
N LEU A 89 0.04 10.42 -3.91
CA LEU A 89 -1.31 9.90 -4.00
C LEU A 89 -1.77 9.77 -5.47
N GLY A 90 -2.65 8.80 -5.70
CA GLY A 90 -3.15 8.41 -7.00
C GLY A 90 -3.33 6.90 -7.10
N LYS A 91 -3.76 6.41 -8.28
CA LYS A 91 -4.08 5.00 -8.52
C LYS A 91 -2.96 4.01 -8.13
N LYS A 92 -1.68 4.34 -8.39
CA LYS A 92 -0.55 3.48 -8.00
C LYS A 92 -0.44 3.33 -6.49
N PHE A 93 -0.52 4.43 -5.75
CA PHE A 93 -0.44 4.39 -4.29
C PHE A 93 -1.69 3.75 -3.69
N ALA A 94 -2.87 4.02 -4.24
CA ALA A 94 -4.10 3.31 -3.90
C ALA A 94 -4.01 1.80 -4.12
N ALA A 95 -3.38 1.35 -5.21
CA ALA A 95 -3.15 -0.06 -5.48
C ALA A 95 -2.23 -0.70 -4.44
N ASP A 96 -1.16 -0.02 -4.02
CA ASP A 96 -0.29 -0.52 -2.95
C ASP A 96 -1.01 -0.56 -1.59
N VAL A 97 -1.92 0.39 -1.30
CA VAL A 97 -2.78 0.32 -0.11
C VAL A 97 -3.79 -0.83 -0.23
N LEU A 98 -4.41 -1.03 -1.38
CA LEU A 98 -5.28 -2.20 -1.62
C LEU A 98 -4.52 -3.50 -1.40
N LEU A 99 -3.30 -3.62 -1.92
CA LEU A 99 -2.46 -4.80 -1.75
C LEU A 99 -2.14 -5.07 -0.26
N HIS A 100 -1.88 -4.01 0.51
CA HIS A 100 -1.73 -4.12 1.97
C HIS A 100 -2.98 -4.72 2.63
N GLU A 101 -4.17 -4.21 2.31
CA GLU A 101 -5.42 -4.74 2.87
C GLU A 101 -5.74 -6.17 2.38
N MET A 102 -5.33 -6.52 1.16
CA MET A 102 -5.44 -7.89 0.65
C MET A 102 -4.53 -8.88 1.40
N ILE A 103 -3.41 -8.45 1.97
CA ILE A 103 -2.61 -9.31 2.86
C ILE A 103 -3.43 -9.68 4.09
N HIS A 104 -4.09 -8.71 4.73
CA HIS A 104 -4.99 -9.00 5.87
C HIS A 104 -6.08 -9.99 5.47
N GLN A 105 -6.69 -9.78 4.30
CA GLN A 105 -7.68 -10.69 3.74
C GLN A 105 -7.13 -12.11 3.54
N ALA A 106 -5.96 -12.24 2.92
CA ALA A 106 -5.32 -13.52 2.66
C ALA A 106 -5.00 -14.29 3.94
N LEU A 107 -4.44 -13.61 4.94
CA LEU A 107 -4.13 -14.23 6.22
C LEU A 107 -5.42 -14.72 6.91
N PHE A 108 -6.48 -13.92 6.91
CA PHE A 108 -7.75 -14.32 7.49
C PHE A 108 -8.37 -15.53 6.77
N GLN A 109 -8.45 -15.51 5.44
CA GLN A 109 -9.05 -16.59 4.65
C GLN A 109 -8.24 -17.90 4.73
N GLN A 110 -6.93 -17.81 4.97
CA GLN A 110 -6.06 -18.96 5.24
C GLN A 110 -6.15 -19.45 6.70
N GLY A 111 -6.97 -18.83 7.55
CA GLY A 111 -7.07 -19.17 8.97
C GLY A 111 -5.82 -18.81 9.78
N LYS A 112 -4.95 -17.94 9.26
CA LYS A 112 -3.73 -17.50 9.95
C LYS A 112 -4.07 -16.42 10.97
N VAL A 113 -3.46 -16.52 12.14
CA VAL A 113 -3.69 -15.58 13.26
C VAL A 113 -2.58 -14.52 13.26
N CYS A 114 -2.98 -13.24 13.27
CA CYS A 114 -2.06 -12.11 13.44
C CYS A 114 -2.51 -11.19 14.59
N PRO A 115 -2.18 -11.54 15.85
CA PRO A 115 -2.71 -10.82 17.00
C PRO A 115 -2.11 -9.41 17.14
N GLU A 116 -0.91 -9.18 16.60
CA GLU A 116 -0.23 -7.87 16.63
C GLU A 116 -0.43 -7.03 15.37
N SER A 117 -1.51 -7.28 14.60
CA SER A 117 -1.94 -6.57 13.37
C SER A 117 -0.94 -6.58 12.20
N HIS A 118 0.34 -6.25 12.43
CA HIS A 118 1.42 -6.23 11.45
C HIS A 118 2.75 -6.76 12.00
N ASN A 119 2.81 -7.27 13.23
CA ASN A 119 4.06 -7.73 13.87
C ASN A 119 4.00 -9.21 14.26
N CYS A 120 3.43 -10.05 13.38
CA CYS A 120 3.33 -11.49 13.57
C CYS A 120 4.11 -12.23 12.46
N GLU A 121 4.46 -13.50 12.69
CA GLU A 121 5.19 -14.31 11.70
C GLU A 121 4.40 -14.42 10.39
N ALA A 122 3.09 -14.71 10.46
CA ALA A 122 2.25 -14.86 9.28
C ALA A 122 2.26 -13.63 8.34
N TRP A 123 2.24 -12.42 8.90
CA TRP A 123 2.37 -11.16 8.16
C TRP A 123 3.76 -10.99 7.55
N CYS A 124 4.80 -11.28 8.33
CA CYS A 124 6.18 -11.18 7.87
C CYS A 124 6.50 -12.18 6.76
N ASP A 125 6.02 -13.42 6.89
CA ASP A 125 6.18 -14.47 5.88
C ASP A 125 5.51 -14.06 4.57
N GLU A 126 4.32 -13.44 4.65
CA GLU A 126 3.61 -12.97 3.46
C GLU A 126 4.34 -11.79 2.79
N ILE A 127 4.89 -10.86 3.55
CA ILE A 127 5.77 -9.81 3.02
C ILE A 127 6.98 -10.43 2.29
N ASN A 128 7.68 -11.36 2.94
CA ASN A 128 8.87 -12.00 2.37
C ASN A 128 8.53 -12.77 1.08
N ARG A 129 7.34 -13.37 1.00
CA ARG A 129 6.84 -14.05 -0.20
C ARG A 129 6.54 -13.06 -1.34
N LEU A 130 5.94 -11.90 -1.02
CA LEU A 130 5.51 -10.93 -2.03
C LEU A 130 6.64 -10.08 -2.60
N ILE A 131 7.65 -9.70 -1.80
CA ILE A 131 8.79 -8.88 -2.24
C ILE A 131 9.39 -9.32 -3.58
N PRO A 132 9.80 -10.59 -3.78
CA PRO A 132 10.38 -11.02 -5.04
C PRO A 132 9.36 -10.99 -6.20
N LEU A 133 8.10 -11.32 -5.94
CA LEU A 133 7.02 -11.28 -6.94
C LEU A 133 6.72 -9.85 -7.40
N MET A 134 6.94 -8.87 -6.52
CA MET A 134 6.77 -7.44 -6.81
C MET A 134 7.99 -6.80 -7.50
N GLY A 135 9.07 -7.57 -7.72
CA GLY A 135 10.34 -7.07 -8.24
C GLY A 135 11.00 -6.03 -7.34
N ILE A 136 10.75 -6.10 -6.02
CA ILE A 136 11.36 -5.17 -5.06
C ILE A 136 12.75 -5.70 -4.70
N GLU A 137 13.79 -4.98 -5.10
CA GLU A 137 15.15 -5.26 -4.71
C GLU A 137 15.42 -4.75 -3.29
N THR A 138 15.58 -5.65 -2.33
CA THR A 138 15.97 -5.31 -0.96
C THR A 138 16.77 -6.45 -0.33
N SER A 139 17.74 -6.09 0.52
CA SER A 139 18.46 -7.03 1.38
C SER A 139 17.79 -7.25 2.73
N LEU A 140 16.69 -6.52 3.01
CA LEU A 140 15.99 -6.59 4.29
C LEU A 140 15.00 -7.75 4.32
N ILE A 141 14.91 -8.41 5.47
CA ILE A 141 13.97 -9.51 5.74
C ILE A 141 12.89 -9.03 6.72
N ALA A 142 11.62 -9.31 6.44
CA ALA A 142 10.55 -9.08 7.40
C ALA A 142 10.57 -10.17 8.48
N ARG A 143 10.62 -9.76 9.74
CA ARG A 143 10.49 -10.62 10.93
C ARG A 143 9.83 -9.85 12.06
N PRO A 144 9.07 -10.51 12.95
CA PRO A 144 8.52 -9.84 14.12
C PRO A 144 9.60 -9.15 14.93
N VAL A 145 9.45 -7.85 15.12
CA VAL A 145 10.36 -7.04 15.94
C VAL A 145 9.95 -7.23 17.39
N LYS A 146 10.89 -7.64 18.24
CA LYS A 146 10.68 -7.83 19.69
C LYS A 146 11.33 -6.69 20.47
N GLN A 147 10.76 -6.34 21.62
CA GLN A 147 11.41 -5.43 22.55
C GLN A 147 12.74 -6.02 23.02
N ARG A 148 13.77 -5.18 23.08
CA ARG A 148 15.05 -5.55 23.68
C ARG A 148 15.62 -4.40 24.49
N ARG A 149 16.39 -4.73 25.52
CA ARG A 149 17.16 -3.76 26.30
C ARG A 149 18.46 -3.47 25.55
N ILE A 150 18.67 -2.21 25.18
CA ILE A 150 19.92 -1.72 24.59
C ILE A 150 20.61 -0.77 25.56
N LYS A 151 21.94 -0.71 25.48
CA LYS A 151 22.73 0.33 26.14
C LYS A 151 22.76 1.55 25.21
N VAL A 152 22.30 2.68 25.71
CA VAL A 152 22.34 3.96 25.01
C VAL A 152 23.39 4.82 25.72
N GLU A 153 24.37 5.25 24.96
CA GLU A 153 25.35 6.23 25.40
C GLU A 153 24.82 7.63 25.09
N SER A 154 24.90 8.51 26.07
CA SER A 154 24.55 9.92 25.92
C SER A 154 25.61 10.77 26.62
N VAL A 155 26.02 11.84 25.95
CA VAL A 155 26.94 12.84 26.50
C VAL A 155 26.11 13.89 27.25
N GLY A 156 26.37 14.05 28.54
CA GLY A 156 25.73 15.08 29.36
C GLY A 156 26.17 16.49 28.96
N VAL A 157 25.45 17.49 29.46
CA VAL A 157 25.81 18.92 29.28
C VAL A 157 27.19 19.23 29.91
N ASP A 158 27.62 18.41 30.87
CA ASP A 158 28.94 18.44 31.52
C ASP A 158 30.03 17.69 30.74
N GLY A 159 29.72 17.19 29.55
CA GLY A 159 30.64 16.41 28.71
C GLY A 159 30.87 14.97 29.17
N LYS A 160 30.20 14.50 30.23
CA LYS A 160 30.39 13.13 30.73
C LYS A 160 29.57 12.13 29.92
N LEU A 161 30.23 11.03 29.55
CA LEU A 161 29.56 9.88 28.94
C LEU A 161 28.73 9.18 30.02
N SER A 162 27.43 9.00 29.75
CA SER A 162 26.55 8.21 30.60
C SER A 162 25.96 7.06 29.77
N THR A 163 25.96 5.86 30.35
CA THR A 163 25.35 4.68 29.73
C THR A 163 24.05 4.36 30.45
N LYS A 164 22.91 4.46 29.76
CA LYS A 164 21.61 4.08 30.30
C LYS A 164 21.06 2.86 29.56
N SER A 165 20.38 1.98 30.29
CA SER A 165 19.61 0.90 29.66
C SER A 165 18.27 1.44 29.20
N LYS A 166 17.93 1.24 27.92
CA LYS A 166 16.61 1.58 27.34
C LYS A 166 15.99 0.33 26.73
N VAL A 167 14.74 0.04 27.05
CA VAL A 167 13.96 -0.99 26.35
C VAL A 167 13.36 -0.34 25.10
N THR A 168 13.63 -0.90 23.92
CA THR A 168 13.14 -0.35 22.66
C THR A 168 12.84 -1.45 21.63
N TRP A 169 12.00 -1.13 20.65
CA TRP A 169 11.65 -2.00 19.53
C TRP A 169 12.68 -1.83 18.42
N GLU A 170 13.84 -2.45 18.58
CA GLU A 170 14.94 -2.33 17.62
C GLU A 170 15.02 -3.59 16.75
N PRO A 171 14.95 -3.47 15.40
CA PRO A 171 15.17 -4.61 14.52
C PRO A 171 16.60 -5.13 14.65
N ARG A 172 16.83 -6.39 14.26
CA ARG A 172 18.20 -6.92 14.13
C ARG A 172 18.82 -6.39 12.82
N PRO A 173 20.15 -6.30 12.71
CA PRO A 173 20.80 -6.01 11.44
C PRO A 173 20.28 -6.95 10.33
N GLY A 174 19.95 -6.37 9.18
CA GLY A 174 19.34 -7.09 8.04
C GLY A 174 17.82 -7.28 8.13
N PHE A 175 17.15 -6.87 9.22
CA PHE A 175 15.69 -6.99 9.35
C PHE A 175 14.99 -5.65 9.15
N MET A 176 13.77 -5.71 8.63
CA MET A 176 12.91 -4.54 8.49
C MET A 176 12.52 -3.96 9.86
N SER A 177 12.37 -2.64 9.92
CA SER A 177 11.80 -1.98 11.09
C SER A 177 10.31 -2.31 11.23
N ARG A 178 9.75 -2.19 12.43
CA ARG A 178 8.31 -2.40 12.65
C ARG A 178 7.45 -1.46 11.80
N LEU A 179 7.90 -0.22 11.59
CA LEU A 179 7.19 0.76 10.76
C LEU A 179 7.23 0.37 9.27
N THR A 180 8.35 -0.19 8.81
CA THR A 180 8.46 -0.73 7.44
C THR A 180 7.52 -1.91 7.25
N ILE A 181 7.50 -2.86 8.20
CA ILE A 181 6.63 -4.03 8.13
C ILE A 181 5.14 -3.61 8.13
N ALA A 182 4.77 -2.65 8.97
CA ALA A 182 3.39 -2.17 9.07
C ALA A 182 2.91 -1.33 7.87
N ASN A 183 3.81 -0.79 7.06
CA ASN A 183 3.47 0.05 5.91
C ASN A 183 3.83 -0.62 4.57
N PHE A 184 4.16 -1.91 4.56
CA PHE A 184 4.36 -2.66 3.33
C PHE A 184 3.08 -2.66 2.49
N PRO A 185 3.13 -2.58 1.14
CA PRO A 185 4.32 -2.52 0.29
C PRO A 185 4.90 -1.11 0.12
N HIS A 186 4.10 -0.07 0.37
CA HIS A 186 4.49 1.29 0.00
C HIS A 186 5.71 1.82 0.75
N SER A 187 6.04 1.26 1.92
CA SER A 187 7.28 1.56 2.66
C SER A 187 8.57 1.10 1.97
N LEU A 188 8.49 0.21 0.99
CA LEU A 188 9.65 -0.31 0.25
C LEU A 188 9.73 0.23 -1.18
N ARG A 189 8.69 0.94 -1.66
CA ARG A 189 8.73 1.60 -2.96
C ARG A 189 9.53 2.90 -2.88
N SER A 190 10.28 3.20 -3.92
CA SER A 190 10.88 4.52 -4.09
C SER A 190 9.78 5.58 -4.31
N HIS A 191 10.09 6.85 -4.03
CA HIS A 191 9.13 7.93 -4.31
C HIS A 191 8.85 8.03 -5.82
N SER A 192 9.88 7.85 -6.64
CA SER A 192 9.78 7.84 -8.12
C SER A 192 8.84 6.78 -8.68
N TYR A 193 8.57 5.70 -7.95
CA TYR A 193 7.60 4.69 -8.36
C TYR A 193 6.18 5.30 -8.52
N TYR A 194 5.83 6.25 -7.64
CA TYR A 194 4.52 6.91 -7.61
C TYR A 194 4.43 8.17 -8.45
N GLU A 195 5.57 8.72 -8.87
CA GLU A 195 5.58 9.92 -9.69
C GLU A 195 4.83 9.68 -11.00
N LYS A 196 3.97 10.63 -11.36
CA LYS A 196 3.29 10.64 -12.66
C LYS A 196 4.35 10.96 -13.72
N PRO A 197 4.40 10.25 -14.86
CA PRO A 197 5.30 10.61 -15.94
C PRO A 197 5.04 12.06 -16.34
N ALA A 198 6.11 12.85 -16.48
CA ALA A 198 6.00 14.23 -16.91
C ALA A 198 5.31 14.24 -18.29
N VAL A 199 4.15 14.89 -18.38
CA VAL A 199 3.51 15.16 -19.66
C VAL A 199 4.48 16.04 -20.44
N GLN A 200 5.13 15.49 -21.46
CA GLN A 200 5.82 16.31 -22.44
C GLN A 200 4.76 17.11 -23.20
N LEU A 201 4.50 18.34 -22.75
CA LEU A 201 3.78 19.31 -23.54
C LEU A 201 4.62 19.57 -24.79
N GLY A 202 4.23 18.92 -25.90
CA GLY A 202 4.85 19.12 -27.19
C GLY A 202 4.92 20.61 -27.49
N LYS A 203 6.15 21.12 -27.67
CA LYS A 203 6.37 22.42 -28.28
C LYS A 203 5.68 22.37 -29.65
N LYS A 204 4.56 23.08 -29.80
CA LYS A 204 4.08 23.47 -31.12
C LYS A 204 5.16 24.36 -31.71
N SER A 205 6.02 23.80 -32.55
CA SER A 205 6.83 24.59 -33.46
C SER A 205 5.88 25.33 -34.40
N GLY A 206 5.67 26.62 -34.14
CA GLY A 206 5.02 27.51 -35.08
C GLY A 206 5.90 27.59 -36.33
N LEU A 207 5.46 26.95 -37.41
CA LEU A 207 5.94 27.28 -38.73
C LEU A 207 5.30 28.63 -39.10
N LEU A 208 6.17 29.63 -39.21
CA LEU A 208 5.98 30.81 -40.04
C LEU A 208 5.57 30.34 -41.44
N VAL A 209 4.43 30.83 -41.93
CA VAL A 209 4.17 30.88 -43.35
C VAL A 209 4.18 32.36 -43.71
N ASP A 210 5.25 32.74 -44.40
CA ASP A 210 5.41 34.03 -45.03
C ASP A 210 4.27 34.29 -46.02
N SER A 211 3.92 35.57 -46.06
CA SER A 211 3.16 36.24 -47.09
C SER A 211 3.66 35.92 -48.50
N ASP A 212 2.73 35.64 -49.42
CA ASP A 212 2.85 36.17 -50.79
C ASP A 212 1.48 36.38 -51.45
N HIS A 213 1.38 37.52 -52.12
CA HIS A 213 0.25 38.05 -52.86
C HIS A 213 0.06 37.38 -54.23
N CYS A 214 -1.21 37.20 -54.62
CA CYS A 214 -1.77 37.37 -55.97
C CYS A 214 -3.30 37.27 -55.78
N SER A 215 -4.16 38.26 -56.05
CA SER A 215 -4.15 39.39 -56.99
C SER A 215 -4.81 40.63 -56.38
#